data_AF-A0A085FMV1-F1
#
_entry.id   AF-A0A085FMV1-F1
#
_cell.length_a   1.000
_cell.length_b   1.000
_cell.length_c   1.000
_cell.angle_alpha   90.00
_cell.angle_beta   90.00
_cell.angle_gamma   90.00
#
_symmetry.space_group_name_H-M   'P 1'
#
loop_
_entity.id
_entity.type
_entity.pdbx_description
1 polymer ?
#
loop_
_entity_poly.entity_id
_entity_poly.type
_entity_poly.pdbx_seq_one_letter_code
_entity_poly.pdbx_strand_id
1 'polypeptide(L)'
;MNARGPKPSLETSNSPHSEADGPEHLDEAAFQAASLGTIAFSHETVGAQQRGVAEYIESICVELRMLARAAKLETLVYFLDMARIEATIQIESRGTLGKTAD
;
A
#
# COMPACT_ATOMS: atom_id res chain seq x y z
N MET A 1 60.40 3.18 -21.65
CA MET A 1 60.79 4.59 -21.43
C MET A 1 59.84 5.19 -20.40
N ASN A 2 60.42 5.58 -19.24
CA ASN A 2 59.97 6.52 -18.19
C ASN A 2 58.66 6.17 -17.45
N ALA A 3 58.65 5.52 -16.28
CA ALA A 3 59.16 5.92 -14.95
C ALA A 3 58.59 7.25 -14.42
N ARG A 4 57.64 7.19 -13.47
CA ARG A 4 57.34 8.30 -12.56
C ARG A 4 57.19 7.76 -11.13
N GLY A 5 58.04 8.28 -10.25
CA GLY A 5 58.37 7.78 -8.93
C GLY A 5 57.39 8.11 -7.78
N PRO A 6 57.84 8.04 -6.51
CA PRO A 6 57.01 7.64 -5.37
C PRO A 6 56.81 8.69 -4.24
N LYS A 7 55.83 8.41 -3.34
CA LYS A 7 55.62 8.89 -1.92
C LYS A 7 55.20 10.37 -1.70
N PRO A 8 54.72 10.82 -0.49
CA PRO A 8 54.55 10.15 0.83
C PRO A 8 53.21 10.37 1.57
N SER A 9 53.04 9.65 2.67
CA SER A 9 52.05 9.82 3.74
C SER A 9 52.34 11.08 4.59
N LEU A 10 51.30 11.77 5.07
CA LEU A 10 51.38 12.76 6.15
C LEU A 10 50.18 12.59 7.08
N GLU A 11 50.40 11.89 8.19
CA GLU A 11 49.61 12.05 9.42
C GLU A 11 49.99 13.38 10.06
N THR A 12 49.01 14.18 10.52
CA THR A 12 49.17 14.98 11.75
C THR A 12 47.82 15.29 12.42
N SER A 13 47.80 15.01 13.72
CA SER A 13 47.11 15.70 14.82
C SER A 13 45.59 15.65 15.01
N ASN A 14 45.25 15.08 16.17
CA ASN A 14 43.97 15.14 16.87
C ASN A 14 43.81 16.39 17.77
N SER A 15 42.54 16.70 18.05
CA SER A 15 41.94 17.35 19.25
C SER A 15 41.79 18.89 19.26
N PRO A 16 40.90 19.43 20.13
CA PRO A 16 39.43 19.29 20.14
C PRO A 16 38.73 20.67 20.24
N HIS A 17 37.45 20.80 19.88
CA HIS A 17 36.64 21.91 20.39
C HIS A 17 35.17 21.51 20.54
N SER A 18 34.76 21.45 21.82
CA SER A 18 33.38 21.35 22.27
C SER A 18 32.60 22.63 21.99
N GLU A 19 31.28 22.46 22.04
CA GLU A 19 30.19 23.44 22.25
C GLU A 19 29.50 23.99 21.00
N ALA A 20 28.44 23.29 20.59
CA ALA A 20 27.24 23.92 20.06
C ALA A 20 26.00 23.14 20.56
N ASP A 21 25.31 23.77 21.51
CA ASP A 21 23.88 23.73 21.81
C ASP A 21 23.01 22.56 21.35
N GLY A 22 22.32 21.96 22.33
CA GLY A 22 20.85 21.96 22.44
C GLY A 22 20.02 21.28 21.34
N PRO A 23 19.11 20.34 21.68
CA PRO A 23 18.46 19.46 20.71
C PRO A 23 17.31 20.18 19.99
N GLU A 24 17.44 20.41 18.69
CA GLU A 24 16.28 20.56 17.81
C GLU A 24 15.65 19.18 17.56
N HIS A 25 14.90 18.69 18.56
CA HIS A 25 14.02 17.53 18.42
C HIS A 25 12.59 17.91 18.83
N LEU A 26 12.11 19.02 18.27
CA LEU A 26 10.70 19.37 18.31
C LEU A 26 10.12 19.07 16.93
N ASP A 27 9.06 18.25 16.94
CA ASP A 27 8.07 18.04 15.88
C ASP A 27 8.17 16.83 14.93
N GLU A 28 9.16 15.95 15.06
CA GLU A 28 9.15 14.70 14.25
C GLU A 28 8.04 13.73 14.68
N ALA A 29 7.72 13.71 15.98
CA ALA A 29 6.61 12.94 16.52
C ALA A 29 5.23 13.50 16.12
N ALA A 30 5.09 14.82 15.97
CA ALA A 30 3.85 15.44 15.51
C ALA A 30 3.65 15.27 14.00
N PHE A 31 4.74 15.34 13.22
CA PHE A 31 4.72 15.04 11.79
C PHE A 31 4.41 13.55 11.54
N GLN A 32 4.98 12.63 12.33
CA GLN A 32 4.64 11.20 12.29
C GLN A 32 3.20 10.93 12.74
N ALA A 33 2.70 11.61 13.78
CA ALA A 33 1.31 11.47 14.24
C ALA A 33 0.30 12.02 13.21
N ALA A 34 0.61 13.13 12.56
CA ALA A 34 -0.18 13.68 11.46
C ALA A 34 -0.15 12.74 10.23
N SER A 35 0.99 12.10 9.96
CA SER A 35 1.14 11.09 8.90
C SER A 35 0.36 9.81 9.22
N LEU A 36 0.45 9.28 10.44
CA LEU A 36 -0.32 8.11 10.89
C LEU A 36 -1.84 8.37 10.89
N GLY A 37 -2.27 9.55 11.35
CA GLY A 37 -3.68 9.96 11.34
C GLY A 37 -4.24 10.14 9.93
N THR A 38 -3.44 10.68 9.00
CA THR A 38 -3.83 10.86 7.59
C THR A 38 -3.86 9.53 6.84
N ILE A 39 -2.95 8.59 7.13
CA ILE A 39 -2.90 7.27 6.49
C ILE A 39 -4.05 6.36 6.98
N ALA A 40 -4.38 6.37 8.27
CA ALA A 40 -5.45 5.55 8.84
C ALA A 40 -6.84 5.94 8.30
N PHE A 41 -7.13 7.25 8.22
CA PHE A 41 -8.41 7.75 7.69
C PHE A 41 -8.56 7.45 6.18
N SER A 42 -7.45 7.45 5.45
CA SER A 42 -7.41 7.09 4.03
C SER A 42 -7.63 5.58 3.81
N HIS A 43 -7.09 4.72 4.68
CA HIS A 43 -7.17 3.27 4.50
C HIS A 43 -8.58 2.71 4.79
N GLU A 44 -9.29 3.25 5.78
CA GLU A 44 -10.66 2.83 6.09
C GLU A 44 -11.66 3.29 5.01
N THR A 45 -11.52 4.54 4.55
CA THR A 45 -12.34 5.08 3.45
C THR A 45 -12.11 4.34 2.14
N VAL A 46 -10.85 4.03 1.80
CA VAL A 46 -10.51 3.18 0.66
C VAL A 46 -11.06 1.77 0.85
N GLY A 47 -11.03 1.21 2.07
CA GLY A 47 -11.57 -0.11 2.35
C GLY A 47 -13.08 -0.21 2.13
N ALA A 48 -13.84 0.78 2.62
CA ALA A 48 -15.28 0.87 2.40
C ALA A 48 -15.62 1.08 0.91
N GLN A 49 -14.84 1.92 0.22
CA GLN A 49 -15.03 2.15 -1.22
C GLN A 49 -14.74 0.89 -2.04
N GLN A 50 -13.67 0.16 -1.74
CA GLN A 50 -13.33 -1.09 -2.42
C GLN A 50 -14.41 -2.15 -2.20
N ARG A 51 -14.98 -2.22 -1.00
CA ARG A 51 -16.15 -3.08 -0.74
C ARG A 51 -17.35 -2.70 -1.59
N GLY A 52 -17.69 -1.42 -1.67
CA GLY A 52 -18.79 -0.95 -2.51
C GLY A 52 -18.57 -1.25 -4.00
N VAL A 53 -17.32 -1.17 -4.47
CA VAL A 53 -16.94 -1.59 -5.83
C VAL A 53 -17.14 -3.09 -6.02
N ALA A 54 -16.74 -3.92 -5.06
CA ALA A 54 -16.94 -5.36 -5.14
C ALA A 54 -18.45 -5.73 -5.15
N GLU A 55 -19.26 -5.10 -4.30
CA GLU A 55 -20.73 -5.28 -4.28
C GLU A 55 -21.36 -4.88 -5.63
N TYR A 56 -20.89 -3.78 -6.23
CA TYR A 56 -21.32 -3.36 -7.56
C TYR A 56 -20.94 -4.38 -8.64
N ILE A 57 -19.70 -4.88 -8.64
CA ILE A 57 -19.23 -5.90 -9.59
C ILE A 57 -20.06 -7.18 -9.43
N GLU A 58 -20.32 -7.62 -8.20
CA GLU A 58 -21.13 -8.81 -7.94
C GLU A 58 -22.53 -8.67 -8.57
N SER A 59 -23.20 -7.53 -8.32
CA SER A 59 -24.54 -7.25 -8.85
C SER A 59 -24.58 -7.20 -10.37
N ILE A 60 -23.69 -6.42 -11.00
CA ILE A 60 -23.71 -6.26 -12.45
C ILE A 60 -23.35 -7.56 -13.19
N CYS A 61 -22.51 -8.41 -12.60
CA CYS A 61 -22.19 -9.72 -13.16
C CYS A 61 -23.44 -10.63 -13.25
N VAL A 62 -24.34 -10.57 -12.26
CA VAL A 62 -25.60 -11.34 -12.30
C VAL A 62 -26.48 -10.92 -13.48
N GLU A 63 -26.63 -9.61 -13.69
CA GLU A 63 -27.42 -9.05 -14.78
C GLU A 63 -26.81 -9.38 -16.15
N LEU A 64 -25.52 -9.11 -16.33
CA LEU A 64 -24.81 -9.38 -17.57
C LEU A 64 -24.82 -10.87 -17.92
N ARG A 65 -24.79 -11.76 -16.92
CA ARG A 65 -24.83 -13.21 -17.15
C ARG A 65 -26.16 -13.64 -17.77
N MET A 66 -27.28 -13.05 -17.35
CA MET A 66 -28.58 -13.33 -17.96
C MET A 66 -28.60 -12.91 -19.44
N LEU A 67 -28.05 -11.73 -19.74
CA LEU A 67 -27.93 -11.23 -21.12
C LEU A 67 -26.99 -12.10 -21.96
N ALA A 68 -25.83 -12.49 -21.42
CA ALA A 68 -24.86 -13.34 -22.10
C ALA A 68 -25.43 -14.73 -22.41
N ARG A 69 -26.21 -15.31 -21.48
CA ARG A 69 -26.94 -16.58 -21.71
C ARG A 69 -27.99 -16.44 -22.81
N ALA A 70 -28.77 -15.36 -22.81
CA ALA A 70 -29.75 -15.09 -23.86
C ALA A 70 -29.08 -14.95 -25.25
N ALA A 71 -27.89 -14.37 -25.29
CA ALA A 71 -27.08 -14.21 -26.50
C ALA A 71 -26.22 -15.44 -26.85
N LYS A 72 -26.27 -16.54 -26.06
CA LYS A 72 -25.46 -17.76 -26.25
C LYS A 72 -23.95 -17.52 -26.25
N LEU A 73 -23.48 -16.57 -25.43
CA LEU A 73 -22.06 -16.23 -25.29
C LEU A 73 -21.43 -17.00 -24.11
N GLU A 74 -21.25 -18.32 -24.27
CA GLU A 74 -20.84 -19.21 -23.17
C GLU A 74 -19.49 -18.83 -22.52
N THR A 75 -18.51 -18.43 -23.33
CA THR A 75 -17.21 -17.97 -22.81
C THR A 75 -17.37 -16.72 -21.94
N LEU A 76 -18.28 -15.81 -22.31
CA LEU A 76 -18.54 -14.60 -21.50
C LEU A 76 -19.25 -14.96 -20.19
N VAL A 77 -20.19 -15.91 -20.23
CA VAL A 77 -20.85 -16.44 -19.01
C VAL A 77 -19.81 -16.95 -18.01
N TYR A 78 -18.81 -17.70 -18.48
CA TYR A 78 -17.72 -18.18 -17.63
C TYR A 78 -16.95 -17.02 -16.97
N PHE A 79 -16.54 -16.01 -17.74
CA PHE A 79 -15.80 -14.88 -17.19
C PHE A 79 -16.63 -14.05 -16.19
N LEU A 80 -17.93 -13.92 -16.43
CA LEU A 80 -18.85 -13.25 -15.51
C LEU A 80 -19.03 -14.03 -14.21
N ASP A 81 -19.11 -15.37 -14.29
CA ASP A 81 -19.16 -16.22 -13.09
C ASP A 81 -17.85 -16.11 -12.30
N MET A 82 -16.68 -16.08 -12.96
CA MET A 82 -15.38 -15.90 -12.30
C MET A 82 -15.26 -14.51 -11.65
N ALA A 83 -15.60 -13.44 -12.36
CA ALA A 83 -15.53 -12.08 -11.84
C ALA A 83 -16.44 -11.89 -10.62
N ARG A 84 -17.61 -12.52 -10.63
CA ARG A 84 -18.54 -12.52 -9.49
C ARG A 84 -17.96 -13.23 -8.28
N ILE A 85 -17.37 -14.43 -8.45
CA ILE A 85 -16.72 -15.17 -7.36
C ILE A 85 -15.62 -14.31 -6.71
N GLU A 86 -14.79 -13.65 -7.53
CA GLU A 86 -13.71 -12.81 -7.03
C GLU A 86 -14.25 -11.60 -6.24
N ALA A 87 -15.35 -11.00 -6.70
CA ALA A 87 -16.03 -9.93 -5.99
C ALA A 87 -16.59 -10.40 -4.64
N THR A 88 -17.25 -11.57 -4.59
CA THR A 88 -17.73 -12.17 -3.34
C THR A 88 -16.59 -12.40 -2.35
N ILE A 89 -15.45 -12.93 -2.80
CA ILE A 89 -14.26 -13.11 -1.95
C ILE A 89 -13.76 -11.79 -1.38
N GLN A 90 -13.76 -10.71 -2.18
CA GLN A 90 -13.33 -9.38 -1.72
C GLN A 90 -14.28 -8.78 -0.66
N ILE A 91 -15.58 -9.07 -0.75
CA ILE A 91 -16.58 -8.67 0.25
C ILE A 91 -16.36 -9.43 1.56
N GLU A 92 -16.18 -10.75 1.47
CA GLU A 92 -16.04 -11.65 2.63
C GLU A 92 -14.69 -11.49 3.35
N SER A 93 -13.59 -11.35 2.60
CA SER A 93 -12.23 -11.23 3.16
C SER A 93 -12.06 -10.02 4.08
N ARG A 94 -12.75 -8.90 3.80
CA ARG A 94 -12.77 -7.73 4.69
C ARG A 94 -13.74 -7.88 5.88
N GLY A 95 -14.67 -8.83 5.84
CA GLY A 95 -15.56 -9.16 6.95
C GLY A 95 -14.91 -10.04 8.02
N THR A 96 -13.94 -10.88 7.63
CA THR A 96 -13.28 -11.85 8.52
C THR A 96 -12.02 -11.31 9.20
N LEU A 97 -11.32 -10.36 8.58
CA LEU A 97 -10.13 -9.68 9.15
C LEU A 97 -10.44 -8.73 10.32
N GLY A 98 -11.73 -8.47 10.62
CA GLY A 98 -12.16 -7.70 11.80
C GLY A 98 -12.58 -8.55 13.01
N LYS A 99 -12.49 -9.89 12.92
CA LYS A 99 -13.04 -10.82 13.92
C LYS A 99 -11.98 -11.78 14.48
N THR A 100 -10.85 -11.26 14.92
CA THR A 100 -9.84 -12.00 15.69
C THR A 100 -9.41 -11.19 16.92
N ALA A 101 -10.26 -11.16 17.94
CA ALA A 101 -9.89 -10.92 19.34
C ALA A 101 -11.09 -11.28 20.21
N ASP A 102 -11.18 -12.55 20.61
CA ASP A 102 -11.82 -12.98 21.86
C ASP A 102 -10.87 -14.00 22.52
#